data_AF-A0A2U2ANA4-F1
#
_entry.id   AF-A0A2U2ANA4-F1
#
_cell.length_a   1.000
_cell.length_b   1.000
_cell.length_c   1.000
_cell.angle_alpha   90.00
_cell.angle_beta   90.00
_cell.angle_gamma   90.00
#
_symmetry.space_group_name_H-M   'P 1'
#
loop_
_entity.id
_entity.type
_entity.pdbx_description
1 polymer ?
#
loop_
_entity_poly.entity_id
_entity_poly.type
_entity_poly.pdbx_seq_one_letter_code
_entity_poly.pdbx_strand_id
1 'polypeptide(L)'
;MSQYRQSHNSRSERTNELPFERRAAQKAATERSSLKGASLKERFRYAQERAMDLSPSHRESRREEKRHATNQNAPYDQEIFNSLNSAFSRGIEGAKATFNRLVDHAKAFIAGIGVEIARIFIPSSDGITPGFGLLGSYLGLIMLFPSRPNRFALGVGIIAAIIMILSGYWPISLLIGGIVAAITGIRDRDINNRAFWFTIPLALLFLAGSLADHPAAAFSIFPGITSSALAVTLLFGLLAPKKIRRKFSYLFMSEREKQAYIETEREIEAELAALRRAEKLEAEKAAKYALFGRHIELLEKIELLVDRLPHDIADQVVEISYSASKIIKAMERDPRDVLVGGRFLNRYLPLIQENLQKYLTVMEYASRDKQIELHQEILRSMQTLQQAFDTLSDELVENDLHDLKVDTTVIDKLLRSQGFEVDRH
;
A
#
# COMPACT_ATOMS: atom_id res chain seq x y z
N MET A 1 -22.24 -46.60 62.37
CA MET A 1 -21.36 -46.34 61.21
C MET A 1 -21.60 -44.91 60.75
N SER A 2 -20.73 -43.99 61.19
CA SER A 2 -19.88 -43.12 60.36
C SER A 2 -20.66 -42.07 59.55
N GLN A 3 -20.84 -40.84 60.08
CA GLN A 3 -19.96 -39.69 59.82
C GLN A 3 -19.57 -39.54 58.34
N TYR A 4 -20.08 -38.49 57.68
CA TYR A 4 -19.21 -37.52 57.01
C TYR A 4 -19.88 -36.14 56.94
N ARG A 5 -19.21 -35.18 57.56
CA ARG A 5 -19.49 -33.74 57.64
C ARG A 5 -18.56 -33.10 56.62
N GLN A 6 -19.05 -32.30 55.68
CA GLN A 6 -18.21 -31.35 54.96
C GLN A 6 -18.79 -29.95 55.09
N SER A 7 -18.06 -29.16 55.87
CA SER A 7 -18.19 -27.73 56.04
C SER A 7 -17.64 -27.02 54.80
N HIS A 8 -18.47 -26.25 54.09
CA HIS A 8 -17.96 -25.23 53.18
C HIS A 8 -17.55 -23.99 53.97
N ASN A 9 -16.24 -23.81 54.06
CA ASN A 9 -15.56 -22.69 54.67
C ASN A 9 -15.51 -21.52 53.66
N SER A 10 -16.47 -20.58 53.70
CA SER A 10 -16.42 -19.35 52.93
C SER A 10 -15.63 -18.29 53.70
N ARG A 11 -14.30 -18.36 53.57
CA ARG A 11 -13.37 -17.36 54.09
C ARG A 11 -13.54 -16.08 53.26
N SER A 12 -14.11 -15.03 53.85
CA SER A 12 -14.17 -13.71 53.24
C SER A 12 -12.77 -13.11 53.16
N GLU A 13 -12.12 -13.18 52.00
CA GLU A 13 -11.03 -12.27 51.67
C GLU A 13 -11.64 -10.89 51.44
N ARG A 14 -11.68 -10.06 52.49
CA ARG A 14 -11.84 -8.61 52.34
C ARG A 14 -10.59 -8.09 51.63
N THR A 15 -10.65 -8.00 50.32
CA THR A 15 -9.69 -7.21 49.55
C THR A 15 -9.91 -5.75 49.93
N ASN A 16 -8.96 -5.16 50.66
CA ASN A 16 -8.84 -3.72 50.89
C ASN A 16 -8.42 -3.02 49.58
N GLU A 17 -9.20 -3.20 48.52
CA GLU A 17 -9.04 -2.49 47.27
C GLU A 17 -9.76 -1.14 47.38
N LEU A 18 -9.01 -0.05 47.41
CA LEU A 18 -9.58 1.30 47.34
C LEU A 18 -10.42 1.44 46.04
N PRO A 19 -11.61 2.07 46.10
CA PRO A 19 -12.44 2.32 44.91
C PRO A 19 -11.64 3.01 43.81
N PHE A 20 -11.96 2.72 42.54
CA PHE A 20 -11.26 3.24 41.35
C PHE A 20 -11.06 4.76 41.40
N GLU A 21 -12.06 5.52 41.86
CA GLU A 21 -11.98 6.96 42.02
C GLU A 21 -10.94 7.40 43.07
N ARG A 22 -10.82 6.68 44.20
CA ARG A 22 -9.78 6.95 45.21
C ARG A 22 -8.38 6.57 44.71
N ARG A 23 -8.26 5.49 43.92
CA ARG A 23 -6.97 5.11 43.27
C ARG A 23 -6.56 6.13 42.22
N ALA A 24 -7.50 6.62 41.41
CA ALA A 24 -7.25 7.67 40.42
C ALA A 24 -6.88 9.00 41.08
N ALA A 25 -7.59 9.40 42.13
CA ALA A 25 -7.28 10.60 42.91
C ALA A 25 -5.94 10.52 43.66
N GLN A 26 -5.63 9.36 44.25
CA GLN A 26 -4.36 9.14 44.95
C GLN A 26 -3.19 9.12 43.96
N LYS A 27 -3.35 8.47 42.79
CA LYS A 27 -2.36 8.48 41.71
C LYS A 27 -2.15 9.88 41.13
N ALA A 28 -3.21 10.65 40.93
CA ALA A 28 -3.13 12.05 40.52
C ALA A 28 -2.45 12.93 41.58
N ALA A 29 -2.66 12.66 42.87
CA ALA A 29 -2.01 13.38 43.97
C ALA A 29 -0.52 13.04 44.10
N THR A 30 -0.13 11.78 43.90
CA THR A 30 1.29 11.34 43.90
C THR A 30 2.04 11.83 42.67
N GLU A 31 1.40 11.88 41.50
CA GLU A 31 1.99 12.42 40.26
C GLU A 31 2.08 13.96 40.29
N ARG A 32 1.11 14.65 40.92
CA ARG A 32 1.23 16.09 41.21
C ARG A 32 2.37 16.39 42.19
N SER A 33 2.67 15.49 43.13
CA SER A 33 3.82 15.66 44.03
C SER A 33 5.16 15.37 43.34
N SER A 34 5.21 14.50 42.33
CA SER A 34 6.45 14.21 41.58
C SER A 34 6.84 15.31 40.59
N LEU A 35 5.90 16.17 40.19
CA LEU A 35 6.16 17.33 39.31
C LEU A 35 6.58 18.60 40.06
N LYS A 36 6.61 18.59 41.40
CA LYS A 36 7.00 19.75 42.23
C LYS A 36 8.46 20.20 42.09
N GLY A 37 9.31 19.43 41.39
CA GLY A 37 10.71 19.77 41.11
C GLY A 37 11.09 19.77 39.62
N ALA A 38 10.13 19.58 38.72
CA ALA A 38 10.36 19.59 37.28
C ALA A 38 10.39 21.03 36.73
N SER A 39 11.20 21.26 35.70
CA SER A 39 11.21 22.56 35.00
C SER A 39 9.85 22.85 34.38
N LEU A 40 9.50 24.14 34.22
CA LEU A 40 8.23 24.56 33.59
C LEU A 40 8.03 23.92 32.21
N LYS A 41 9.11 23.81 31.44
CA LYS A 41 9.16 23.09 30.16
C LYS A 41 8.85 21.60 30.27
N GLU A 42 9.40 20.90 31.26
CA GLU A 42 9.08 19.48 31.48
C GLU A 42 7.63 19.26 31.92
N ARG A 43 7.08 20.17 32.73
CA ARG A 43 5.66 20.16 33.13
C ARG A 43 4.76 20.38 31.90
N PHE A 44 5.14 21.29 31.01
CA PHE A 44 4.45 21.57 29.75
C PHE A 44 4.48 20.37 28.80
N ARG A 45 5.66 19.82 28.51
CA ARG A 45 5.84 18.65 27.64
C ARG A 45 5.13 17.42 28.19
N TYR A 46 5.20 17.17 29.50
CA TYR A 46 4.48 16.08 30.15
C TYR A 46 2.95 16.25 30.06
N ALA A 47 2.45 17.48 30.22
CA ALA A 47 1.03 17.79 30.05
C ALA A 47 0.57 17.53 28.60
N GLN A 48 1.41 17.87 27.61
CA GLN A 48 1.16 17.63 26.19
C GLN A 48 1.23 16.14 25.83
N GLU A 49 2.23 15.40 26.31
CA GLU A 49 2.37 13.95 26.09
C GLU A 49 1.23 13.15 26.73
N ARG A 50 0.84 13.46 27.97
CA ARG A 50 -0.35 12.87 28.62
C ARG A 50 -1.64 13.28 27.89
N ALA A 51 -1.65 14.48 27.34
CA ALA A 51 -2.64 14.95 26.38
C ALA A 51 -2.41 14.43 24.94
N MET A 52 -1.65 13.36 24.70
CA MET A 52 -1.60 12.68 23.39
C MET A 52 -1.68 11.16 23.52
N ASP A 53 -1.23 10.59 24.65
CA ASP A 53 -1.17 9.15 24.95
C ASP A 53 -2.52 8.41 25.14
N LEU A 54 -3.65 9.11 24.97
CA LEU A 54 -5.01 8.55 25.07
C LEU A 54 -5.63 8.23 23.70
N SER A 55 -4.81 8.18 22.63
CA SER A 55 -5.24 7.79 21.28
C SER A 55 -4.98 6.29 21.01
N PRO A 56 -6.00 5.51 20.56
CA PRO A 56 -5.86 4.09 20.25
C PRO A 56 -4.76 3.75 19.23
N SER A 57 -4.49 4.65 18.28
CA SER A 57 -3.55 4.44 17.18
C SER A 57 -2.08 4.34 17.63
N HIS A 58 -1.71 5.01 18.72
CA HIS A 58 -0.34 4.99 19.24
C HIS A 58 -0.05 3.75 20.11
N ARG A 59 -1.10 3.12 20.65
CA ARG A 59 -1.00 1.82 21.34
C ARG A 59 -0.83 0.65 20.38
N GLU A 60 -1.40 0.74 19.18
CA GLU A 60 -1.27 -0.30 18.15
C GLU A 60 0.12 -0.32 17.52
N SER A 61 0.70 0.85 17.19
CA SER A 61 2.06 0.92 16.64
C SER A 61 3.12 0.33 17.58
N ARG A 62 3.03 0.64 18.89
CA ARG A 62 3.93 0.05 19.92
C ARG A 62 3.72 -1.44 20.14
N ARG A 63 2.51 -1.96 19.88
CA ARG A 63 2.21 -3.40 19.98
C ARG A 63 2.73 -4.16 18.76
N GLU A 64 2.65 -3.58 17.58
CA GLU A 64 3.21 -4.14 16.34
C GLU A 64 4.74 -4.17 16.37
N GLU A 65 5.38 -3.10 16.84
CA GLU A 65 6.85 -3.04 17.01
C GLU A 65 7.38 -4.14 17.95
N LYS A 66 6.66 -4.41 19.05
CA LYS A 66 6.99 -5.51 19.98
C LYS A 66 6.74 -6.90 19.40
N ARG A 67 5.73 -7.06 18.52
CA ARG A 67 5.47 -8.32 17.82
C ARG A 67 6.55 -8.63 16.78
N HIS A 68 7.02 -7.61 16.05
CA HIS A 68 8.12 -7.76 15.09
C HIS A 68 9.45 -8.14 15.75
N ALA A 69 9.75 -7.62 16.95
CA ALA A 69 10.96 -7.98 17.69
C ALA A 69 10.98 -9.42 18.22
N THR A 70 9.80 -10.06 18.38
CA THR A 70 9.70 -11.42 18.96
C THR A 70 9.85 -12.51 17.89
N ASN A 71 9.66 -12.19 16.61
CA ASN A 71 9.65 -13.16 15.50
C ASN A 71 11.03 -13.41 14.86
N GLN A 72 12.09 -12.79 15.36
CA GLN A 72 13.47 -12.91 14.83
C GLN A 72 14.29 -14.07 15.43
N ASN A 73 13.72 -14.83 16.37
CA ASN A 73 14.43 -15.91 17.07
C ASN A 73 13.85 -17.30 16.71
N ALA A 74 13.93 -17.70 15.43
CA ALA A 74 13.72 -19.09 15.02
C ALA A 74 15.04 -19.88 15.05
N PRO A 75 15.06 -21.17 15.46
CA PRO A 75 16.29 -21.94 15.66
C PRO A 75 16.95 -22.34 14.32
N TYR A 76 18.22 -21.98 14.20
CA TYR A 76 19.12 -22.06 13.04
C TYR A 76 19.16 -23.40 12.28
N ASP A 77 18.89 -24.52 12.95
CA ASP A 77 19.01 -25.87 12.35
C ASP A 77 17.88 -26.19 11.36
N GLN A 78 16.72 -25.55 11.51
CA GLN A 78 15.57 -25.80 10.65
C GLN A 78 15.69 -25.08 9.30
N GLU A 79 16.43 -23.98 9.24
CA GLU A 79 16.72 -23.24 8.00
C GLU A 79 17.70 -23.99 7.09
N ILE A 80 18.71 -24.66 7.66
CA ILE A 80 19.74 -25.36 6.89
C ILE A 80 19.14 -26.55 6.12
N PHE A 81 18.36 -27.40 6.79
CA PHE A 81 17.69 -28.54 6.14
C PHE A 81 16.65 -28.12 5.10
N ASN A 82 15.91 -27.04 5.36
CA ASN A 82 14.98 -26.47 4.38
C ASN A 82 15.71 -25.88 3.18
N SER A 83 16.87 -25.24 3.39
CA SER A 83 17.69 -24.68 2.31
C SER A 83 18.25 -25.79 1.39
N LEU A 84 18.69 -26.92 1.94
CA LEU A 84 19.22 -28.06 1.18
C LEU A 84 18.14 -28.77 0.36
N ASN A 85 16.97 -29.05 0.96
CA ASN A 85 15.84 -29.63 0.25
C ASN A 85 15.32 -28.71 -0.86
N SER A 86 15.32 -27.39 -0.62
CA SER A 86 14.96 -26.39 -1.65
C SER A 86 15.98 -26.33 -2.79
N ALA A 87 17.27 -26.58 -2.53
CA ALA A 87 18.31 -26.54 -3.55
C ALA A 87 18.23 -27.79 -4.46
N PHE A 88 18.00 -28.96 -3.87
CA PHE A 88 17.90 -30.22 -4.61
C PHE A 88 16.64 -30.29 -5.49
N SER A 89 15.50 -29.85 -4.97
CA SER A 89 14.25 -29.72 -5.74
C SER A 89 14.40 -28.76 -6.92
N ARG A 90 15.02 -27.57 -6.71
CA ARG A 90 15.36 -26.63 -7.78
C ARG A 90 16.27 -27.24 -8.86
N GLY A 91 17.22 -28.10 -8.46
CA GLY A 91 18.09 -28.83 -9.38
C GLY A 91 17.32 -29.81 -10.29
N ILE A 92 16.40 -30.58 -9.72
CA ILE A 92 15.54 -31.53 -10.46
C ILE A 92 14.58 -30.77 -11.41
N GLU A 93 13.99 -29.68 -10.96
CA GLU A 93 13.14 -28.82 -11.80
C GLU A 93 13.93 -28.21 -12.96
N GLY A 94 15.17 -27.76 -12.71
CA GLY A 94 16.08 -27.27 -13.75
C GLY A 94 16.42 -28.33 -14.80
N ALA A 95 16.68 -29.57 -14.37
CA ALA A 95 16.93 -30.70 -15.27
C ALA A 95 15.70 -31.02 -16.14
N LYS A 96 14.50 -31.06 -15.53
CA LYS A 96 13.24 -31.29 -16.24
C LYS A 96 12.94 -30.18 -17.27
N ALA A 97 13.17 -28.92 -16.91
CA ALA A 97 13.01 -27.79 -17.81
C ALA A 97 13.97 -27.88 -19.02
N THR A 98 15.20 -28.31 -18.79
CA THR A 98 16.21 -28.50 -19.84
C THR A 98 15.82 -29.62 -20.81
N PHE A 99 15.36 -30.76 -20.28
CA PHE A 99 14.88 -31.87 -21.10
C PHE A 99 13.67 -31.49 -21.95
N ASN A 100 12.68 -30.79 -21.37
CA ASN A 100 11.51 -30.32 -22.11
C ASN A 100 11.90 -29.38 -23.27
N ARG A 101 12.84 -28.46 -23.03
CA ARG A 101 13.37 -27.60 -24.10
C ARG A 101 14.03 -28.40 -25.21
N LEU A 102 14.84 -29.42 -24.88
CA LEU A 102 15.49 -30.28 -25.87
C LEU A 102 14.48 -31.03 -26.73
N VAL A 103 13.40 -31.54 -26.12
CA VAL A 103 12.28 -32.16 -26.83
C VAL A 103 11.60 -31.18 -27.78
N ASP A 104 11.39 -29.93 -27.36
CA ASP A 104 10.76 -28.91 -28.21
C ASP A 104 11.64 -28.49 -29.40
N HIS A 105 12.95 -28.36 -29.18
CA HIS A 105 13.91 -28.16 -30.27
C HIS A 105 13.96 -29.34 -31.25
N ALA A 106 13.90 -30.58 -30.76
CA ALA A 106 13.84 -31.77 -31.60
C ALA A 106 12.58 -31.80 -32.48
N LYS A 107 11.41 -31.45 -31.93
CA LYS A 107 10.15 -31.33 -32.70
C LYS A 107 10.28 -30.26 -33.78
N ALA A 108 10.81 -29.09 -33.45
CA ALA A 108 11.00 -28.00 -34.41
C ALA A 108 11.96 -28.39 -35.54
N PHE A 109 13.01 -29.14 -35.22
CA PHE A 109 13.98 -29.63 -36.19
C PHE A 109 13.37 -30.66 -37.15
N ILE A 110 12.64 -31.65 -36.62
CA ILE A 110 11.91 -32.66 -37.41
C ILE A 110 10.88 -31.99 -38.33
N ALA A 111 10.17 -30.98 -37.84
CA ALA A 111 9.23 -30.21 -38.66
C ALA A 111 9.94 -29.49 -39.82
N GLY A 112 11.13 -28.93 -39.59
CA GLY A 112 11.96 -28.33 -40.64
C GLY A 112 12.39 -29.34 -41.72
N ILE A 113 12.78 -30.56 -41.33
CA ILE A 113 13.05 -31.65 -42.28
C ILE A 113 11.79 -31.98 -43.10
N GLY A 114 10.64 -32.06 -42.43
CA GLY A 114 9.35 -32.31 -43.09
C GLY A 114 9.02 -31.26 -44.16
N VAL A 115 9.32 -29.98 -43.90
CA VAL A 115 9.14 -28.90 -44.89
C VAL A 115 10.03 -29.09 -46.11
N GLU A 116 11.29 -29.47 -45.95
CA GLU A 116 12.18 -29.72 -47.09
C GLU A 116 11.77 -30.96 -47.90
N ILE A 117 11.30 -32.02 -47.25
CA ILE A 117 10.77 -33.20 -47.95
C ILE A 117 9.48 -32.83 -48.71
N ALA A 118 8.58 -32.10 -48.05
CA ALA A 118 7.30 -31.73 -48.64
C ALA A 118 7.46 -30.84 -49.89
N ARG A 119 8.52 -30.03 -49.96
CA ARG A 119 8.83 -29.19 -51.15
C ARG A 119 9.07 -29.99 -52.41
N ILE A 120 9.52 -31.23 -52.29
CA ILE A 120 9.74 -32.13 -53.44
C ILE A 120 8.40 -32.46 -54.10
N PHE A 121 7.31 -32.51 -53.32
CA PHE A 121 6.00 -32.99 -53.78
C PHE A 121 4.95 -31.89 -53.90
N ILE A 122 5.08 -30.80 -53.15
CA ILE A 122 4.10 -29.71 -53.08
C ILE A 122 4.70 -28.46 -53.72
N PRO A 123 4.18 -28.01 -54.87
CA PRO A 123 4.61 -26.76 -55.49
C PRO A 123 4.44 -25.57 -54.54
N SER A 124 5.41 -24.66 -54.52
CA SER A 124 5.30 -23.34 -53.87
C SER A 124 5.33 -22.24 -54.92
N SER A 125 4.81 -21.07 -54.56
CA SER A 125 4.88 -19.86 -55.42
C SER A 125 6.31 -19.34 -55.60
N ASP A 126 7.25 -19.81 -54.78
CA ASP A 126 8.61 -19.30 -54.69
C ASP A 126 9.67 -20.37 -54.97
N GLY A 127 10.79 -19.91 -55.54
CA GLY A 127 12.04 -20.65 -55.61
C GLY A 127 12.87 -20.36 -54.37
N ILE A 128 12.68 -21.13 -53.31
CA ILE A 128 13.42 -20.92 -52.06
C ILE A 128 14.75 -21.65 -52.12
N THR A 129 15.82 -20.96 -51.72
CA THR A 129 17.17 -21.53 -51.62
C THR A 129 17.15 -22.81 -50.74
N PRO A 130 17.72 -23.93 -51.22
CA PRO A 130 17.74 -25.20 -50.48
C PRO A 130 18.35 -25.06 -49.07
N GLY A 131 17.75 -25.72 -48.08
CA GLY A 131 18.22 -25.73 -46.68
C GLY A 131 17.73 -24.56 -45.83
N PHE A 132 17.35 -23.42 -46.44
CA PHE A 132 16.74 -22.30 -45.72
C PHE A 132 15.30 -22.58 -45.30
N GLY A 133 14.60 -23.54 -45.93
CA GLY A 133 13.27 -23.97 -45.50
C GLY A 133 13.30 -24.69 -44.16
N LEU A 134 14.26 -25.58 -43.97
CA LEU A 134 14.51 -26.26 -42.70
C LEU A 134 14.83 -25.24 -41.60
N LEU A 135 15.86 -24.43 -41.82
CA LEU A 135 16.36 -23.48 -40.82
C LEU A 135 15.31 -22.40 -40.49
N GLY A 136 14.60 -21.91 -41.50
CA GLY A 136 13.50 -20.95 -41.32
C GLY A 136 12.32 -21.54 -40.55
N SER A 137 11.92 -22.77 -40.84
CA SER A 137 10.83 -23.46 -40.14
C SER A 137 11.18 -23.77 -38.69
N TYR A 138 12.40 -24.22 -38.44
CA TYR A 138 12.93 -24.45 -37.10
C TYR A 138 12.89 -23.16 -36.27
N LEU A 139 13.44 -22.07 -36.80
CA LEU A 139 13.49 -20.79 -36.11
C LEU A 139 12.09 -20.20 -35.90
N GLY A 140 11.21 -20.31 -36.90
CA GLY A 140 9.82 -19.88 -36.83
C GLY A 140 9.01 -20.58 -35.75
N LEU A 141 9.20 -21.90 -35.58
CA LEU A 141 8.53 -22.66 -34.51
C LEU A 141 9.03 -22.29 -33.12
N ILE A 142 10.32 -22.03 -32.95
CA ILE A 142 10.86 -21.55 -31.66
C ILE A 142 10.26 -20.21 -31.27
N MET A 143 10.03 -19.33 -32.24
CA MET A 143 9.40 -18.04 -32.02
C MET A 143 7.90 -18.13 -31.74
N LEU A 144 7.18 -19.06 -32.40
CA LEU A 144 5.77 -19.31 -32.16
C LEU A 144 5.53 -19.96 -30.79
N PHE A 145 6.38 -20.90 -30.39
CA PHE A 145 6.24 -21.69 -29.17
C PHE A 145 7.40 -21.47 -28.18
N PRO A 146 7.60 -20.25 -27.66
CA PRO A 146 8.64 -19.99 -26.68
C PRO A 146 8.28 -20.61 -25.33
N SER A 147 9.30 -20.89 -24.49
CA SER A 147 9.11 -21.50 -23.16
C SER A 147 8.19 -20.73 -22.21
N ARG A 148 7.96 -19.43 -22.47
CA ARG A 148 6.93 -18.62 -21.82
C ARG A 148 6.01 -18.04 -22.90
N PRO A 149 4.95 -18.76 -23.28
CA PRO A 149 4.15 -18.42 -24.45
C PRO A 149 3.23 -17.24 -24.16
N ASN A 150 3.34 -16.20 -24.98
CA ASN A 150 2.33 -15.15 -25.08
C ASN A 150 1.20 -15.66 -25.99
N ARG A 151 0.07 -16.04 -25.41
CA ARG A 151 -1.05 -16.65 -26.14
C ARG A 151 -1.69 -15.72 -27.16
N PHE A 152 -1.68 -14.41 -26.91
CA PHE A 152 -2.10 -13.42 -27.90
C PHE A 152 -1.15 -13.41 -29.10
N ALA A 153 0.15 -13.26 -28.84
CA ALA A 153 1.17 -13.21 -29.88
C ALA A 153 1.25 -14.51 -30.70
N LEU A 154 1.12 -15.67 -30.04
CA LEU A 154 0.99 -16.98 -30.67
C LEU A 154 -0.18 -16.98 -31.67
N GLY A 155 -1.37 -16.54 -31.26
CA GLY A 155 -2.54 -16.53 -32.13
C GLY A 155 -2.37 -15.60 -33.35
N VAL A 156 -1.79 -14.42 -33.15
CA VAL A 156 -1.50 -13.49 -34.26
C VAL A 156 -0.46 -14.08 -35.22
N GLY A 157 0.57 -14.75 -34.69
CA GLY A 157 1.57 -15.45 -35.50
C GLY A 157 1.00 -16.64 -36.28
N ILE A 158 0.10 -17.42 -35.69
CA ILE A 158 -0.61 -18.51 -36.38
C ILE A 158 -1.43 -17.97 -37.55
N ILE A 159 -2.16 -16.86 -37.36
CA ILE A 159 -2.90 -16.19 -38.45
C ILE A 159 -1.96 -15.81 -39.60
N ALA A 160 -0.81 -15.21 -39.28
CA ALA A 160 0.19 -14.84 -40.29
C ALA A 160 0.75 -16.07 -41.04
N ALA A 161 1.01 -17.18 -40.35
CA ALA A 161 1.43 -18.42 -40.99
C ALA A 161 0.35 -18.98 -41.93
N ILE A 162 -0.93 -18.96 -41.52
CA ILE A 162 -2.06 -19.40 -42.36
C ILE A 162 -2.17 -18.52 -43.62
N ILE A 163 -2.03 -17.20 -43.48
CA ILE A 163 -2.02 -16.28 -44.63
C ILE A 163 -0.93 -16.67 -45.65
N MET A 164 0.27 -17.01 -45.17
CA MET A 164 1.37 -17.45 -46.04
C MET A 164 1.09 -18.78 -46.74
N ILE A 165 0.51 -19.75 -46.03
CA ILE A 165 0.13 -21.06 -46.60
C ILE A 165 -0.90 -20.85 -47.72
N LEU A 166 -1.96 -20.10 -47.45
CA LEU A 166 -3.03 -19.84 -48.42
C LEU A 166 -2.56 -19.04 -49.63
N SER A 167 -1.50 -18.24 -49.47
CA SER A 167 -0.92 -17.44 -50.56
C SER A 167 0.05 -18.23 -51.43
N GLY A 168 0.35 -19.50 -51.13
CA GLY A 168 1.31 -20.33 -51.87
C GLY A 168 2.74 -20.32 -51.32
N TYR A 169 2.99 -19.54 -50.26
CA TYR A 169 4.29 -19.33 -49.62
C TYR A 169 4.46 -20.24 -48.38
N TRP A 170 3.86 -21.42 -48.43
CA TRP A 170 3.81 -22.35 -47.31
C TRP A 170 5.18 -22.74 -46.73
N PRO A 171 6.31 -22.83 -47.48
CA PRO A 171 7.57 -23.28 -46.89
C PRO A 171 8.25 -22.26 -45.96
N ILE A 172 7.88 -20.98 -46.05
CA ILE A 172 8.37 -19.91 -45.14
C ILE A 172 7.28 -19.45 -44.17
N SER A 173 6.11 -20.09 -44.18
CA SER A 173 4.95 -19.69 -43.36
C SER A 173 5.25 -19.66 -41.87
N LEU A 174 5.96 -20.66 -41.36
CA LEU A 174 6.35 -20.75 -39.95
C LEU A 174 7.35 -19.67 -39.57
N LEU A 175 8.28 -19.32 -40.47
CA LEU A 175 9.24 -18.24 -40.26
C LEU A 175 8.53 -16.89 -40.13
N ILE A 176 7.61 -16.57 -41.06
CA ILE A 176 6.82 -15.34 -41.02
C ILE A 176 5.90 -15.30 -39.80
N GLY A 177 5.20 -16.41 -39.51
CA GLY A 177 4.35 -16.51 -38.32
C GLY A 177 5.14 -16.31 -37.02
N GLY A 178 6.35 -16.87 -36.95
CA GLY A 178 7.30 -16.67 -35.86
C GLY A 178 7.74 -15.22 -35.70
N ILE A 179 8.13 -14.55 -36.79
CA ILE A 179 8.51 -13.13 -36.78
C ILE A 179 7.34 -12.25 -36.29
N VAL A 180 6.13 -12.48 -36.80
CA VAL A 180 4.93 -11.71 -36.40
C VAL A 180 4.60 -11.94 -34.92
N ALA A 181 4.67 -13.19 -34.43
CA ALA A 181 4.51 -13.49 -33.01
C ALA A 181 5.58 -12.82 -32.16
N ALA A 182 6.85 -12.89 -32.58
CA ALA A 182 7.95 -12.29 -31.86
C ALA A 182 7.79 -10.77 -31.74
N ILE A 183 7.47 -10.08 -32.85
CA ILE A 183 7.23 -8.64 -32.87
C ILE A 183 6.00 -8.25 -32.03
N THR A 184 4.92 -9.03 -32.09
CA THR A 184 3.73 -8.78 -31.26
C THR A 184 4.04 -8.93 -29.76
N GLY A 185 4.93 -9.87 -29.41
CA GLY A 185 5.37 -10.14 -28.04
C GLY A 185 6.23 -9.03 -27.42
N ILE A 186 6.93 -8.22 -28.22
CA ILE A 186 7.81 -7.09 -27.79
C ILE A 186 7.09 -6.15 -26.80
N ARG A 187 5.79 -5.93 -27.01
CA ARG A 187 4.99 -4.98 -26.23
C ARG A 187 4.72 -5.45 -24.79
N ASP A 188 4.79 -6.75 -24.52
CA ASP A 188 4.52 -7.28 -23.20
C ASP A 188 5.81 -7.34 -22.37
N ARG A 189 5.92 -6.39 -21.43
CA ARG A 189 7.07 -6.20 -20.54
C ARG A 189 7.37 -7.40 -19.61
N ASP A 190 6.42 -8.33 -19.47
CA ASP A 190 6.56 -9.51 -18.60
C ASP A 190 7.34 -10.66 -19.25
N ILE A 191 7.68 -10.55 -20.55
CA ILE A 191 8.56 -11.51 -21.22
C ILE A 191 10.01 -11.23 -20.82
N ASN A 192 10.41 -11.68 -19.63
CA ASN A 192 11.79 -11.63 -19.15
C ASN A 192 12.69 -12.68 -19.87
N ASN A 193 12.67 -12.70 -21.19
CA ASN A 193 13.50 -13.58 -22.01
C ASN A 193 14.44 -12.72 -22.88
N ARG A 194 15.52 -12.22 -22.28
CA ARG A 194 16.53 -11.38 -22.96
C ARG A 194 17.13 -12.06 -24.21
N ALA A 195 17.15 -13.39 -24.26
CA ALA A 195 17.66 -14.16 -25.41
C ALA A 195 16.68 -14.19 -26.60
N PHE A 196 15.37 -13.97 -26.37
CA PHE A 196 14.34 -14.04 -27.41
C PHE A 196 14.51 -12.95 -28.48
N TRP A 197 15.07 -11.80 -28.12
CA TRP A 197 15.27 -10.67 -29.03
C TRP A 197 16.31 -10.91 -30.12
N PHE A 198 17.33 -11.74 -29.85
CA PHE A 198 18.34 -12.12 -30.85
C PHE A 198 17.79 -13.01 -31.96
N THR A 199 16.64 -13.65 -31.72
CA THR A 199 16.02 -14.52 -32.73
C THR A 199 15.46 -13.70 -33.89
N ILE A 200 15.00 -12.45 -33.65
CA ILE A 200 14.40 -11.60 -34.69
C ILE A 200 15.43 -11.22 -35.78
N PRO A 201 16.61 -10.66 -35.47
CA PRO A 201 17.65 -10.42 -36.49
C PRO A 201 18.06 -11.69 -37.24
N LEU A 202 18.18 -12.82 -36.54
CA LEU A 202 18.53 -14.09 -37.15
C LEU A 202 17.43 -14.59 -38.12
N ALA A 203 16.16 -14.40 -37.78
CA ALA A 203 15.05 -14.77 -38.65
C ALA A 203 14.92 -13.87 -39.87
N LEU A 204 15.21 -12.58 -39.73
CA LEU A 204 15.29 -11.67 -40.87
C LEU A 204 16.44 -12.05 -41.80
N LEU A 205 17.58 -12.49 -41.27
CA LEU A 205 18.69 -13.00 -42.07
C LEU A 205 18.31 -14.29 -42.81
N PHE A 206 17.62 -15.22 -42.14
CA PHE A 206 17.14 -16.44 -42.79
C PHE A 206 16.04 -16.17 -43.82
N LEU A 207 15.20 -15.17 -43.59
CA LEU A 207 14.21 -14.71 -44.57
C LEU A 207 14.90 -14.12 -45.80
N ALA A 208 15.92 -13.28 -45.61
CA ALA A 208 16.71 -12.73 -46.70
C ALA A 208 17.45 -13.83 -47.49
N GLY A 209 18.06 -14.79 -46.79
CA GLY A 209 18.72 -15.94 -47.42
C GLY A 209 17.75 -16.86 -48.18
N SER A 210 16.54 -17.07 -47.64
CA SER A 210 15.47 -17.82 -48.29
C SER A 210 14.97 -17.17 -49.59
N LEU A 211 15.22 -15.87 -49.77
CA LEU A 211 14.75 -15.07 -50.90
C LEU A 211 15.92 -14.52 -51.73
N ALA A 212 17.15 -14.98 -51.49
CA ALA A 212 18.36 -14.43 -52.12
C ALA A 212 18.37 -14.61 -53.64
N ASP A 213 17.77 -15.69 -54.12
CA ASP A 213 17.69 -16.02 -55.55
C ASP A 213 16.47 -15.39 -56.26
N HIS A 214 15.63 -14.61 -55.54
CA HIS A 214 14.47 -13.96 -56.16
C HIS A 214 14.88 -12.71 -56.94
N PRO A 215 14.44 -12.56 -58.21
CA PRO A 215 14.82 -11.44 -59.07
C PRO A 215 14.13 -10.11 -58.70
N ALA A 216 13.17 -10.13 -57.78
CA ALA A 216 12.35 -8.98 -57.39
C ALA A 216 12.85 -8.37 -56.07
N ALA A 217 12.66 -7.06 -55.89
CA ALA A 217 12.95 -6.40 -54.62
C ALA A 217 12.10 -7.03 -53.49
N ALA A 218 12.64 -7.10 -52.27
CA ALA A 218 12.03 -7.81 -51.13
C ALA A 218 10.53 -7.49 -50.88
N PHE A 219 10.10 -6.26 -51.17
CA PHE A 219 8.72 -5.79 -50.97
C PHE A 219 7.75 -6.15 -52.11
N SER A 220 8.26 -6.65 -53.23
CA SER A 220 7.49 -7.11 -54.40
C SER A 220 7.40 -8.63 -54.53
N ILE A 221 7.94 -9.37 -53.55
CA ILE A 221 7.95 -10.83 -53.53
C ILE A 221 6.55 -11.40 -53.29
N PHE A 222 5.77 -10.74 -52.43
CA PHE A 222 4.41 -11.16 -52.10
C PHE A 222 3.37 -10.38 -52.90
N PRO A 223 2.25 -11.03 -53.31
CA PRO A 223 1.10 -10.33 -53.88
C PRO A 223 0.64 -9.22 -52.94
N GLY A 224 0.17 -8.09 -53.51
CA GLY A 224 -0.26 -6.94 -52.72
C GLY A 224 -1.33 -7.27 -51.67
N ILE A 225 -2.20 -8.24 -51.95
CA ILE A 225 -3.23 -8.74 -51.01
C ILE A 225 -2.58 -9.42 -49.81
N THR A 226 -1.59 -10.30 -50.03
CA THR A 226 -0.86 -11.01 -48.97
C THR A 226 -0.09 -10.04 -48.08
N SER A 227 0.64 -9.09 -48.69
CA SER A 227 1.35 -8.02 -47.97
C SER A 227 0.39 -7.18 -47.12
N SER A 228 -0.76 -6.82 -47.67
CA SER A 228 -1.79 -6.06 -46.95
C SER A 228 -2.37 -6.86 -45.78
N ALA A 229 -2.66 -8.15 -45.97
CA ALA A 229 -3.18 -9.02 -44.91
C ALA A 229 -2.18 -9.22 -43.76
N LEU A 230 -0.89 -9.38 -44.08
CA LEU A 230 0.18 -9.45 -43.08
C LEU A 230 0.34 -8.12 -42.34
N ALA A 231 0.30 -6.99 -43.04
CA ALA A 231 0.37 -5.67 -42.43
C ALA A 231 -0.80 -5.42 -41.46
N VAL A 232 -2.02 -5.77 -41.85
CA VAL A 232 -3.21 -5.69 -40.96
C VAL A 232 -3.06 -6.61 -39.75
N THR A 233 -2.57 -7.84 -39.94
CA THR A 233 -2.35 -8.80 -38.85
C THR A 233 -1.30 -8.29 -37.86
N LEU A 234 -0.20 -7.72 -38.36
CA LEU A 234 0.83 -7.11 -37.53
C LEU A 234 0.31 -5.87 -36.79
N LEU A 235 -0.43 -5.00 -37.48
CA LEU A 235 -1.04 -3.82 -36.89
C LEU A 235 -2.03 -4.18 -35.79
N PHE A 236 -2.84 -5.23 -35.99
CA PHE A 236 -3.70 -5.79 -34.97
C PHE A 236 -2.90 -6.28 -33.76
N GLY A 237 -1.81 -7.02 -33.99
CA GLY A 237 -0.90 -7.45 -32.93
C GLY A 237 -0.34 -6.27 -32.10
N LEU A 238 0.08 -5.20 -32.78
CA LEU A 238 0.69 -4.04 -32.13
C LEU A 238 -0.31 -3.11 -31.45
N LEU A 239 -1.49 -2.91 -32.03
CA LEU A 239 -2.44 -1.87 -31.59
C LEU A 239 -3.66 -2.41 -30.82
N ALA A 240 -3.89 -3.72 -30.79
CA ALA A 240 -5.08 -4.26 -30.11
C ALA A 240 -5.18 -3.79 -28.65
N PRO A 241 -6.36 -3.27 -28.23
CA PRO A 241 -6.58 -2.86 -26.84
C PRO A 241 -6.62 -4.08 -25.92
N LYS A 242 -6.27 -3.88 -24.64
CA LYS A 242 -6.15 -4.96 -23.64
C LYS A 242 -7.38 -5.89 -23.59
N LYS A 243 -8.60 -5.34 -23.68
CA LYS A 243 -9.85 -6.13 -23.67
C LYS A 243 -9.95 -7.11 -24.84
N ILE A 244 -9.55 -6.68 -26.04
CA ILE A 244 -9.59 -7.52 -27.25
C ILE A 244 -8.48 -8.55 -27.19
N ARG A 245 -7.27 -8.14 -26.79
CA ARG A 245 -6.14 -9.04 -26.56
C ARG A 245 -6.52 -10.17 -25.59
N ARG A 246 -7.17 -9.82 -24.48
CA ARG A 246 -7.65 -10.77 -23.48
C ARG A 246 -8.61 -11.80 -24.09
N LYS A 247 -9.67 -11.35 -24.76
CA LYS A 247 -10.63 -12.25 -25.44
C LYS A 247 -9.97 -13.16 -26.46
N PHE A 248 -9.03 -12.62 -27.22
CA PHE A 248 -8.32 -13.39 -28.24
C PHE A 248 -7.35 -14.40 -27.61
N SER A 249 -6.62 -14.03 -26.55
CA SER A 249 -5.76 -14.95 -25.79
C SER A 249 -6.51 -16.17 -25.25
N TYR A 250 -7.76 -15.99 -24.81
CA TYR A 250 -8.59 -17.10 -24.32
C TYR A 250 -8.81 -18.21 -25.36
N LEU A 251 -8.76 -17.90 -26.66
CA LEU A 251 -8.89 -18.89 -27.73
C LEU A 251 -7.69 -19.84 -27.81
N PHE A 252 -6.52 -19.40 -27.33
CA PHE A 252 -5.25 -20.13 -27.41
C PHE A 252 -4.75 -20.62 -26.04
N MET A 253 -5.58 -20.52 -25.00
CA MET A 253 -5.29 -21.00 -23.64
C MET A 253 -5.96 -22.35 -23.36
N SER A 254 -5.27 -23.24 -22.67
CA SER A 254 -5.89 -24.43 -22.07
C SER A 254 -6.76 -24.06 -20.86
N GLU A 255 -7.72 -24.91 -20.48
CA GLU A 255 -8.63 -24.62 -19.35
C GLU A 255 -7.88 -24.35 -18.04
N ARG A 256 -6.76 -25.05 -17.79
CA ARG A 256 -5.91 -24.81 -16.62
C ARG A 256 -5.29 -23.42 -16.64
N GLU A 257 -4.84 -22.96 -17.80
CA GLU A 257 -4.25 -21.62 -17.96
C GLU A 257 -5.29 -20.52 -17.85
N LYS A 258 -6.52 -20.76 -18.31
CA LYS A 258 -7.64 -19.81 -18.14
C LYS A 258 -7.93 -19.58 -16.66
N GLN A 259 -7.95 -20.65 -15.86
CA GLN A 259 -8.18 -20.57 -14.41
C GLN A 259 -7.06 -19.79 -13.72
N ALA A 260 -5.80 -20.13 -13.99
CA ALA A 260 -4.64 -19.42 -13.42
C ALA A 260 -4.64 -17.92 -13.80
N TYR A 261 -4.97 -17.59 -15.05
CA TYR A 261 -5.04 -16.20 -15.50
C TYR A 261 -6.12 -15.39 -14.75
N ILE A 262 -7.30 -15.98 -14.52
CA ILE A 262 -8.39 -15.33 -13.78
C ILE A 262 -7.99 -15.09 -12.32
N GLU A 263 -7.30 -16.06 -11.70
CA GLU A 263 -6.82 -15.95 -10.33
C GLU A 263 -5.80 -14.82 -10.19
N THR A 264 -4.79 -14.78 -11.06
CA THR A 264 -3.80 -13.70 -11.08
C THR A 264 -4.44 -12.32 -11.34
N GLU A 265 -5.44 -12.22 -12.22
CA GLU A 265 -6.14 -10.94 -12.47
C GLU A 265 -6.89 -10.49 -11.20
N ARG A 266 -7.54 -11.41 -10.48
CA ARG A 266 -8.20 -11.11 -9.20
C ARG A 266 -7.23 -10.66 -8.12
N GLU A 267 -6.06 -11.29 -8.03
CA GLU A 267 -5.01 -10.91 -7.09
C GLU A 267 -4.52 -9.49 -7.36
N ILE A 268 -4.20 -9.17 -8.62
CA ILE A 268 -3.77 -7.83 -9.02
C ILE A 268 -4.85 -6.78 -8.75
N GLU A 269 -6.11 -7.09 -9.06
CA GLU A 269 -7.24 -6.20 -8.78
C GLU A 269 -7.43 -5.96 -7.27
N ALA A 270 -7.28 -7.02 -6.46
CA ALA A 270 -7.36 -6.93 -5.01
C ALA A 270 -6.22 -6.11 -4.41
N GLU A 271 -4.98 -6.33 -4.88
CA GLU A 271 -3.79 -5.57 -4.48
C GLU A 271 -3.95 -4.09 -4.85
N LEU A 272 -4.36 -3.78 -6.08
CA LEU A 272 -4.60 -2.41 -6.52
C LEU A 272 -5.72 -1.73 -5.72
N ALA A 273 -6.78 -2.47 -5.37
CA ALA A 273 -7.84 -1.96 -4.53
C ALA A 273 -7.36 -1.69 -3.09
N ALA A 274 -6.49 -2.54 -2.54
CA ALA A 274 -5.87 -2.34 -1.23
C ALA A 274 -4.96 -1.10 -1.22
N LEU A 275 -4.13 -0.93 -2.26
CA LEU A 275 -3.28 0.25 -2.43
C LEU A 275 -4.11 1.54 -2.50
N ARG A 276 -5.17 1.56 -3.30
CA ARG A 276 -6.09 2.72 -3.39
C ARG A 276 -6.77 3.04 -2.05
N ARG A 277 -7.10 2.03 -1.25
CA ARG A 277 -7.67 2.23 0.10
C ARG A 277 -6.63 2.80 1.05
N ALA A 278 -5.39 2.29 1.01
CA ALA A 278 -4.28 2.80 1.80
C ALA A 278 -3.97 4.26 1.45
N GLU A 279 -3.89 4.60 0.16
CA GLU A 279 -3.68 5.97 -0.31
C GLU A 279 -4.81 6.91 0.16
N LYS A 280 -6.06 6.48 0.07
CA LYS A 280 -7.20 7.26 0.59
C LYS A 280 -7.11 7.49 2.10
N LEU A 281 -6.78 6.45 2.86
CA LEU A 281 -6.64 6.54 4.32
C LEU A 281 -5.47 7.45 4.70
N GLU A 282 -4.37 7.38 3.97
CA GLU A 282 -3.21 8.25 4.16
C GLU A 282 -3.54 9.70 3.83
N ALA A 283 -4.25 9.95 2.73
CA ALA A 283 -4.71 11.28 2.36
C ALA A 283 -5.69 11.86 3.39
N GLU A 284 -6.61 11.05 3.92
CA GLU A 284 -7.53 11.44 4.99
C GLU A 284 -6.79 11.78 6.28
N LYS A 285 -5.81 10.94 6.67
CA LYS A 285 -4.92 11.22 7.80
C LYS A 285 -4.13 12.50 7.59
N ALA A 286 -3.51 12.68 6.42
CA ALA A 286 -2.72 13.87 6.10
C ALA A 286 -3.59 15.15 6.12
N ALA A 287 -4.82 15.09 5.61
CA ALA A 287 -5.77 16.20 5.70
C ALA A 287 -6.16 16.51 7.16
N LYS A 288 -6.39 15.48 7.98
CA LYS A 288 -6.66 15.62 9.42
C LYS A 288 -5.46 16.21 10.18
N TYR A 289 -4.24 15.76 9.90
CA TYR A 289 -3.03 16.33 10.48
C TYR A 289 -2.76 17.77 10.02
N ALA A 290 -3.02 18.10 8.75
CA ALA A 290 -2.87 19.47 8.24
C ALA A 290 -3.86 20.44 8.90
N LEU A 291 -5.05 19.96 9.27
CA LEU A 291 -6.07 20.73 9.98
C LEU A 291 -5.60 21.13 11.39
N PHE A 292 -4.94 20.23 12.12
CA PHE A 292 -4.47 20.47 13.50
C PHE A 292 -3.03 20.97 13.60
N GLY A 293 -2.20 20.72 12.58
CA GLY A 293 -0.76 20.99 12.60
C GLY A 293 -0.42 22.46 12.88
N ARG A 294 -1.22 23.40 12.37
CA ARG A 294 -1.05 24.84 12.67
C ARG A 294 -1.25 25.16 14.16
N HIS A 295 -2.19 24.50 14.82
CA HIS A 295 -2.44 24.72 16.25
C HIS A 295 -1.30 24.15 17.09
N ILE A 296 -0.78 22.98 16.71
CA ILE A 296 0.36 22.34 17.36
C ILE A 296 1.61 23.21 17.22
N GLU A 297 1.91 23.71 16.01
CA GLU A 297 3.05 24.59 15.76
C GLU A 297 2.98 25.90 16.58
N LEU A 298 1.78 26.47 16.73
CA LEU A 298 1.58 27.66 17.56
C LEU A 298 1.81 27.37 19.05
N LEU A 299 1.39 26.21 19.54
CA LEU A 299 1.65 25.80 20.93
C LEU A 299 3.15 25.59 21.18
N GLU A 300 3.89 25.01 20.24
CA GLU A 300 5.36 24.91 20.34
C GLU A 300 6.03 26.28 20.39
N LYS A 301 5.58 27.24 19.58
CA LYS A 301 6.09 28.62 19.63
C LYS A 301 5.80 29.29 20.97
N ILE A 302 4.63 29.05 21.55
CA ILE A 302 4.26 29.55 22.88
C ILE A 302 5.13 28.88 23.96
N GLU A 303 5.38 27.58 23.87
CA GLU A 303 6.23 26.81 24.80
C GLU A 303 7.64 27.42 24.88
N LEU A 304 8.24 27.80 23.75
CA LEU A 304 9.56 28.42 23.72
C LEU A 304 9.63 29.78 24.46
N LEU A 305 8.49 30.44 24.67
CA LEU A 305 8.41 31.70 25.41
C LEU A 305 8.29 31.46 26.93
N VAL A 306 7.78 30.30 27.37
CA VAL A 306 7.47 30.00 28.79
C VAL A 306 8.68 30.20 29.70
N ASP A 307 9.85 29.71 29.30
CA ASP A 307 11.07 29.80 30.12
C ASP A 307 11.58 31.24 30.32
N ARG A 308 11.12 32.19 29.50
CA ARG A 308 11.50 33.61 29.57
C ARG A 308 10.50 34.46 30.35
N LEU A 309 9.33 33.90 30.67
CA LEU A 309 8.26 34.61 31.34
C LEU A 309 8.42 34.58 32.87
N PRO A 310 7.94 35.60 33.60
CA PRO A 310 7.76 35.51 35.04
C PRO A 310 6.85 34.32 35.41
N HIS A 311 7.11 33.71 36.58
CA HIS A 311 6.47 32.46 36.99
C HIS A 311 4.94 32.48 36.99
N ASP A 312 4.34 33.60 37.41
CA ASP A 312 2.89 33.76 37.47
C ASP A 312 2.23 33.78 36.08
N ILE A 313 2.82 34.47 35.11
CA ILE A 313 2.36 34.45 33.71
C ILE A 313 2.66 33.08 33.09
N ALA A 314 3.85 32.52 33.34
CA ALA A 314 4.25 31.21 32.82
C ALA A 314 3.28 30.10 33.24
N ASP A 315 2.85 30.07 34.50
CA ASP A 315 1.88 29.10 35.00
C ASP A 315 0.53 29.21 34.25
N GLN A 316 0.03 30.43 33.97
CA GLN A 316 -1.21 30.59 33.19
C GLN A 316 -1.06 30.09 31.75
N VAL A 317 0.08 30.35 31.12
CA VAL A 317 0.35 29.92 29.74
C VAL A 317 0.45 28.40 29.62
N VAL A 318 1.01 27.74 30.64
CA VAL A 318 1.03 26.26 30.73
C VAL A 318 -0.39 25.70 30.80
N GLU A 319 -1.26 26.26 31.64
CA GLU A 319 -2.65 25.81 31.78
C GLU A 319 -3.45 26.06 30.48
N ILE A 320 -3.29 27.21 29.84
CA ILE A 320 -3.88 27.48 28.51
C ILE A 320 -3.49 26.40 27.50
N SER A 321 -2.22 25.99 27.50
CA SER A 321 -1.71 25.01 26.54
C SER A 321 -2.20 23.60 26.82
N TYR A 322 -2.43 23.27 28.08
CA TYR A 322 -3.10 22.03 28.48
C TYR A 322 -4.55 21.98 27.96
N SER A 323 -5.30 23.06 28.16
CA SER A 323 -6.70 23.14 27.71
C SER A 323 -6.82 23.24 26.18
N ALA A 324 -5.87 23.90 25.52
CA ALA A 324 -5.75 23.87 24.05
C ALA A 324 -5.53 22.45 23.53
N SER A 325 -4.69 21.66 24.19
CA SER A 325 -4.44 20.26 23.82
C SER A 325 -5.68 19.39 24.01
N LYS A 326 -6.49 19.63 25.06
CA LYS A 326 -7.81 18.97 25.22
C LYS A 326 -8.76 19.32 24.08
N ILE A 327 -8.83 20.57 23.66
CA ILE A 327 -9.68 21.02 22.55
C ILE A 327 -9.25 20.31 21.25
N ILE A 328 -7.96 20.26 20.95
CA ILE A 328 -7.44 19.54 19.76
C ILE A 328 -7.85 18.06 19.81
N LYS A 329 -7.76 17.40 20.97
CA LYS A 329 -8.25 16.01 21.11
C LYS A 329 -9.74 15.86 20.85
N ALA A 330 -10.57 16.75 21.38
CA ALA A 330 -12.01 16.70 21.16
C ALA A 330 -12.30 16.79 19.66
N MET A 331 -11.66 17.75 18.97
CA MET A 331 -11.74 17.88 17.51
C MET A 331 -11.21 16.66 16.74
N GLU A 332 -10.20 15.95 17.25
CA GLU A 332 -9.71 14.71 16.65
C GLU A 332 -10.70 13.56 16.79
N ARG A 333 -11.47 13.53 17.88
CA ARG A 333 -12.42 12.45 18.17
C ARG A 333 -13.76 12.67 17.50
N ASP A 334 -14.25 13.91 17.49
CA ASP A 334 -15.55 14.27 16.96
C ASP A 334 -15.46 15.36 15.87
N PRO A 335 -15.86 15.05 14.62
CA PRO A 335 -15.96 16.04 13.55
C PRO A 335 -16.86 17.25 13.86
N ARG A 336 -17.83 17.13 14.79
CA ARG A 336 -18.72 18.24 15.20
C ARG A 336 -17.94 19.35 15.90
N ASP A 337 -16.91 18.98 16.66
CA ASP A 337 -16.13 19.90 17.48
C ASP A 337 -15.07 20.66 16.68
N VAL A 338 -14.69 20.14 15.51
CA VAL A 338 -13.69 20.74 14.61
C VAL A 338 -13.99 22.21 14.33
N LEU A 339 -15.24 22.55 14.07
CA LEU A 339 -15.62 23.90 13.68
C LEU A 339 -15.56 24.88 14.86
N VAL A 340 -16.03 24.45 16.04
CA VAL A 340 -16.09 25.29 17.24
C VAL A 340 -14.68 25.45 17.83
N GLY A 341 -14.01 24.33 18.12
CA GLY A 341 -12.64 24.32 18.63
C GLY A 341 -11.66 24.99 17.67
N GLY A 342 -11.79 24.72 16.37
CA GLY A 342 -10.91 25.31 15.36
C GLY A 342 -11.03 26.82 15.27
N ARG A 343 -12.25 27.38 15.29
CA ARG A 343 -12.45 28.84 15.30
C ARG A 343 -11.83 29.48 16.54
N PHE A 344 -12.03 28.86 17.70
CA PHE A 344 -11.50 29.36 18.96
C PHE A 344 -9.96 29.35 18.96
N LEU A 345 -9.33 28.22 18.63
CA LEU A 345 -7.87 28.10 18.59
C LEU A 345 -7.23 29.01 17.52
N ASN A 346 -7.84 29.13 16.34
CA ASN A 346 -7.38 30.06 15.29
C ASN A 346 -7.44 31.52 15.73
N ARG A 347 -8.38 31.87 16.61
CA ARG A 347 -8.52 33.23 17.11
C ARG A 347 -7.52 33.54 18.22
N TYR A 348 -7.39 32.66 19.20
CA TYR A 348 -6.73 33.01 20.46
C TYR A 348 -5.27 32.57 20.55
N LEU A 349 -4.87 31.43 19.96
CA LEU A 349 -3.47 30.99 20.04
C LEU A 349 -2.49 32.00 19.39
N PRO A 350 -2.75 32.55 18.19
CA PRO A 350 -1.87 33.56 17.62
C PRO A 350 -1.80 34.84 18.46
N LEU A 351 -2.92 35.26 19.04
CA LEU A 351 -2.99 36.45 19.90
C LEU A 351 -2.16 36.27 21.18
N ILE A 352 -2.23 35.08 21.80
CA ILE A 352 -1.41 34.75 22.97
C ILE A 352 0.07 34.81 22.60
N GLN A 353 0.48 34.15 21.53
CA GLN A 353 1.87 34.14 21.07
C GLN A 353 2.39 35.57 20.83
N GLU A 354 1.63 36.39 20.08
CA GLU A 354 2.02 37.76 19.76
C GLU A 354 2.11 38.65 21.01
N ASN A 355 1.14 38.54 21.93
CA ASN A 355 1.12 39.34 23.16
C ASN A 355 2.26 38.97 24.11
N LEU A 356 2.56 37.68 24.27
CA LEU A 356 3.69 37.23 25.10
C LEU A 356 5.03 37.69 24.52
N GLN A 357 5.17 37.64 23.20
CA GLN A 357 6.38 38.12 22.53
C GLN A 357 6.55 39.64 22.69
N LYS A 358 5.48 40.41 22.48
CA LYS A 358 5.48 41.87 22.71
C LYS A 358 5.76 42.21 24.17
N TYR A 359 5.17 41.48 25.11
CA TYR A 359 5.42 41.64 26.54
C TYR A 359 6.91 41.51 26.85
N LEU A 360 7.54 40.40 26.43
CA LEU A 360 8.97 40.18 26.65
C LEU A 360 9.83 41.31 26.06
N THR A 361 9.51 41.76 24.84
CA THR A 361 10.23 42.84 24.18
C THR A 361 10.06 44.18 24.91
N VAL A 362 8.84 44.56 25.31
CA VAL A 362 8.57 45.84 25.99
C VAL A 362 9.22 45.88 27.37
N MET A 363 9.23 44.75 28.08
CA MET A 363 9.84 44.67 29.41
C MET A 363 11.35 44.95 29.40
N GLU A 364 12.04 44.79 28.27
CA GLU A 364 13.48 45.06 28.17
C GLU A 364 13.83 46.57 28.21
N TYR A 365 12.92 47.47 27.80
CA TYR A 365 13.21 48.91 27.66
C TYR A 365 12.20 49.85 28.33
N ALA A 366 11.08 49.35 28.83
CA ALA A 366 10.09 50.17 29.53
C ALA A 366 10.60 50.69 30.89
N SER A 367 10.08 51.85 31.32
CA SER A 367 10.32 52.34 32.69
C SER A 367 9.64 51.44 33.72
N ARG A 368 10.18 51.41 34.94
CA ARG A 368 9.71 50.51 36.02
C ARG A 368 8.20 50.60 36.29
N ASP A 369 7.65 51.81 36.29
CA ASP A 369 6.21 52.02 36.53
C ASP A 369 5.35 51.40 35.42
N LYS A 370 5.78 51.58 34.16
CA LYS A 370 5.11 50.98 32.98
C LYS A 370 5.27 49.47 32.92
N GLN A 371 6.40 48.93 33.38
CA GLN A 371 6.62 47.49 33.49
C GLN A 371 5.63 46.84 34.47
N ILE A 372 5.39 47.46 35.64
CA ILE A 372 4.46 46.95 36.64
C ILE A 372 3.03 46.96 36.09
N GLU A 373 2.61 48.07 35.47
CA GLU A 373 1.29 48.22 34.86
C GLU A 373 1.05 47.18 33.77
N LEU A 374 1.97 47.08 32.80
CA LEU A 374 1.88 46.13 31.70
C LEU A 374 1.88 44.67 32.19
N HIS A 375 2.70 44.35 33.20
CA HIS A 375 2.74 43.02 33.79
C HIS A 375 1.38 42.62 34.38
N GLN A 376 0.74 43.52 35.13
CA GLN A 376 -0.59 43.28 35.70
C GLN A 376 -1.66 43.10 34.62
N GLU A 377 -1.60 43.89 33.55
CA GLU A 377 -2.53 43.80 32.43
C GLU A 377 -2.39 42.45 31.68
N ILE A 378 -1.16 42.06 31.37
CA ILE A 378 -0.87 40.78 30.70
C ILE A 378 -1.27 39.60 31.59
N LEU A 379 -0.94 39.62 32.88
CA LEU A 379 -1.34 38.56 33.81
C LEU A 379 -2.86 38.38 33.87
N ARG A 380 -3.61 39.49 33.99
CA ARG A 380 -5.09 39.45 34.00
C ARG A 380 -5.64 38.93 32.67
N SER A 381 -5.04 39.33 31.55
CA SER A 381 -5.43 38.85 30.22
C SER A 381 -5.21 37.34 30.08
N MET A 382 -4.05 36.82 30.51
CA MET A 382 -3.76 35.39 30.48
C MET A 382 -4.69 34.59 31.41
N GLN A 383 -5.02 35.09 32.60
CA GLN A 383 -6.02 34.45 33.48
C GLN A 383 -7.40 34.37 32.82
N THR A 384 -7.82 35.44 32.14
CA THR A 384 -9.11 35.47 31.44
C THR A 384 -9.13 34.48 30.27
N LEU A 385 -8.02 34.41 29.51
CA LEU A 385 -7.87 33.44 28.44
C LEU A 385 -7.84 32.01 28.97
N GLN A 386 -7.12 31.75 30.06
CA GLN A 386 -7.09 30.45 30.72
C GLN A 386 -8.50 29.96 31.08
N GLN A 387 -9.33 30.81 31.69
CA GLN A 387 -10.73 30.48 31.99
C GLN A 387 -11.56 30.16 30.74
N ALA A 388 -11.37 30.93 29.66
CA ALA A 388 -12.08 30.69 28.40
C ALA A 388 -11.66 29.37 27.73
N PHE A 389 -10.37 29.04 27.77
CA PHE A 389 -9.85 27.76 27.27
C PHE A 389 -10.37 26.58 28.10
N ASP A 390 -10.42 26.71 29.43
CA ASP A 390 -10.97 25.68 30.31
C ASP A 390 -12.45 25.44 30.03
N THR A 391 -13.24 26.52 29.99
CA THR A 391 -14.68 26.47 29.72
C THR A 391 -14.97 25.75 28.40
N LEU A 392 -14.30 26.14 27.32
CA LEU A 392 -14.51 25.49 26.04
C LEU A 392 -14.04 24.03 26.06
N SER A 393 -12.91 23.74 26.72
CA SER A 393 -12.43 22.36 26.81
C SER A 393 -13.41 21.45 27.57
N ASP A 394 -14.07 21.98 28.60
CA ASP A 394 -15.04 21.25 29.39
C ASP A 394 -16.37 21.10 28.62
N GLU A 395 -16.84 22.12 27.90
CA GLU A 395 -18.03 22.05 27.04
C GLU A 395 -17.90 20.95 25.97
N LEU A 396 -16.73 20.86 25.32
CA LEU A 396 -16.49 19.82 24.30
C LEU A 396 -16.43 18.41 24.94
N VAL A 397 -15.92 18.30 26.17
CA VAL A 397 -15.92 17.02 26.91
C VAL A 397 -17.30 16.65 27.44
N GLU A 398 -18.14 17.63 27.80
CA GLU A 398 -19.52 17.39 28.22
C GLU A 398 -20.38 16.81 27.10
N ASN A 399 -20.14 17.19 25.85
CA ASN A 399 -20.81 16.58 24.69
C ASN A 399 -20.54 15.07 24.62
N ASP A 400 -19.28 14.66 24.74
CA ASP A 400 -18.89 13.24 24.78
C ASP A 400 -19.53 12.50 25.98
N LEU A 401 -19.59 13.14 27.15
CA LEU A 401 -20.21 12.57 28.35
C LEU A 401 -21.73 12.43 28.23
N HIS A 402 -22.39 13.37 27.55
CA HIS A 402 -23.81 13.32 27.27
C HIS A 402 -24.14 12.14 26.37
N ASP A 403 -23.42 11.98 25.27
CA ASP A 403 -23.61 10.88 24.32
C ASP A 403 -23.39 9.51 25.01
N LEU A 404 -22.34 9.38 25.82
CA LEU A 404 -22.09 8.16 26.60
C LEU A 404 -23.21 7.85 27.61
N LYS A 405 -23.78 8.86 28.27
CA LYS A 405 -24.92 8.69 29.19
C LYS A 405 -26.19 8.27 28.44
N VAL A 406 -26.41 8.80 27.24
CA VAL A 406 -27.54 8.41 26.38
C VAL A 406 -27.37 6.94 25.97
N ASP A 407 -26.21 6.56 25.46
CA ASP A 407 -25.90 5.18 25.05
C ASP A 407 -26.05 4.20 26.22
N THR A 408 -25.53 4.55 27.40
CA THR A 408 -25.69 3.72 28.62
C THR A 408 -27.16 3.58 29.01
N THR A 409 -27.95 4.65 28.88
CA THR A 409 -29.40 4.60 29.16
C THR A 409 -30.16 3.75 28.12
N VAL A 410 -29.72 3.75 26.86
CA VAL A 410 -30.25 2.85 25.83
C VAL A 410 -29.89 1.40 26.14
N ILE A 411 -28.65 1.11 26.53
CA ILE A 411 -28.20 -0.21 26.96
C ILE A 411 -29.03 -0.70 28.16
N ASP A 412 -29.24 0.14 29.17
CA ASP A 412 -30.07 -0.19 30.34
C ASP A 412 -31.51 -0.53 29.92
N LYS A 413 -32.10 0.25 29.01
CA LYS A 413 -33.45 -0.03 28.48
C LYS A 413 -33.50 -1.35 27.71
N LEU A 414 -32.47 -1.63 26.90
CA LEU A 414 -32.37 -2.89 26.16
C LEU A 414 -32.23 -4.09 27.10
N LEU A 415 -31.37 -4.00 28.11
CA LEU A 415 -31.18 -5.04 29.13
C LEU A 415 -32.48 -5.30 29.93
N ARG A 416 -33.17 -4.23 30.35
CA ARG A 416 -34.48 -4.35 31.02
C ARG A 416 -35.54 -4.97 30.11
N SER A 417 -35.56 -4.62 28.82
CA SER A 417 -36.50 -5.20 27.85
C SER A 417 -36.28 -6.70 27.62
N GLN A 418 -35.08 -7.21 27.91
CA GLN A 418 -34.71 -8.62 27.83
C GLN A 418 -34.82 -9.35 29.18
N GLY A 419 -35.33 -8.68 30.23
CA GLY A 419 -35.59 -9.28 31.54
C GLY A 419 -34.43 -9.22 32.53
N PHE A 420 -33.38 -8.44 32.26
CA PHE A 420 -32.27 -8.23 33.20
C PHE A 420 -32.55 -7.04 34.14
N GLU A 421 -32.33 -7.21 35.44
CA GLU A 421 -32.37 -6.11 36.41
C GLU A 421 -31.05 -5.31 36.36
N VAL A 422 -31.19 -4.00 36.19
CA VAL A 422 -30.06 -3.05 36.23
C VAL A 422 -30.27 -2.12 37.42
N ASP A 423 -29.51 -2.35 38.49
CA ASP A 423 -29.47 -1.51 39.69
C ASP A 423 -28.53 -0.31 39.48
N ARG A 424 -29.03 0.89 39.77
CA ARG A 424 -28.22 2.11 39.88
C ARG A 424 -28.10 2.47 41.35
N HIS A 425 -26.86 2.50 41.86
CA HIS A 425 -26.55 3.08 43.18
C HIS A 425 -26.32 4.59 43.08
#